data_AF-A0A7Y9SYG8-F1
#
_entry.id   AF-A0A7Y9SYG8-F1
#
_cell.length_a   1.000
_cell.length_b   1.000
_cell.length_c   1.000
_cell.angle_alpha   90.00
_cell.angle_beta   90.00
_cell.angle_gamma   90.00
#
_symmetry.space_group_name_H-M   'P 1'
#
loop_
_entity.id
_entity.type
_entity.pdbx_description
1 polymer ?
#
loop_
_entity_poly.entity_id
_entity_poly.type
_entity_poly.pdbx_seq_one_letter_code
_entity_poly.pdbx_strand_id
1 'polypeptide(L)'
;MKRMFVVAALVSLAGGAQAQSFTVLGNSFGAEALVSVDGRLLVPPNGARMQRLSADRWMRAQDPSTPQQWYDDAGRLLREDRGYTEYQERFVLRQAVPGDPLWKAFIKPDGDPTGGWGVVDALGQVRLPALKDGEWVPLAVPDRVLWNPQRGPLRFHDLHGHPVMELDERQFQWVAGPFAGRPVYVACSVQVPEHCNVLDEDGTTLFSDDIDALLPVSDGGWWLRQGELWRRVDAQGRATDIARYQQDGLYPRYRQYGGTAGRRDWPEQVHRHATGSPDDTPEPGWLMADGHFAAQRGNVRLDYCGGRWQVLDKEGAHPPAAAPAALAVVLDEPDAEQRQAPPWRVRHPTDAETAAVLDCDGKVIFAPSGVTRFDAVGSGLLGRFGDEPSPRLWWDGRTAYTVPAGMAIDNGHVTPPLLLLWEQAAGVNRLYNLARGRIVGRPFDGVVRMDADRVVFRRDGRLGMMLADGSEPVPPTSTDILPWGTDRTWTRRSLEGGDEELALLDANHQVLLRRRLLFSGVELQSTWQGDVESQPLTQLNLGTMRFADGEYFVQQWLDRNGQVLLSDISCPALGNGPPSKGKGVLLGRGWRVDSVPTRPCKLPRALLPVLAGGDVTDAMRVR
;
A
#
# COMPACT_ATOMS: atom_id res chain seq x y z
N MET A 1 -14.14 52.29 16.62
CA MET A 1 -14.37 51.64 15.31
C MET A 1 -13.07 51.08 14.78
N LYS A 2 -13.08 49.78 14.41
CA LYS A 2 -12.11 49.00 13.64
C LYS A 2 -10.65 48.93 14.11
N ARG A 3 -10.38 47.89 14.91
CA ARG A 3 -9.09 47.19 14.99
C ARG A 3 -8.77 46.59 13.61
N MET A 4 -7.54 46.73 13.15
CA MET A 4 -7.02 45.95 12.03
C MET A 4 -5.77 45.21 12.55
N PHE A 5 -6.01 43.97 12.98
CA PHE A 5 -4.96 42.98 13.20
C PHE A 5 -4.48 42.52 11.83
N VAL A 6 -3.20 42.76 11.52
CA VAL A 6 -2.53 42.06 10.43
C VAL A 6 -1.85 40.86 11.06
N VAL A 7 -2.52 39.71 10.97
CA VAL A 7 -1.97 38.40 11.27
C VAL A 7 -1.08 38.02 10.10
N ALA A 8 0.24 38.12 10.27
CA ALA A 8 1.20 37.50 9.36
C ALA A 8 1.26 35.99 9.67
N ALA A 9 0.34 35.23 9.08
CA ALA A 9 0.48 33.79 8.96
C ALA A 9 1.48 33.52 7.83
N LEU A 10 2.77 33.41 8.16
CA LEU A 10 3.74 32.79 7.26
C LEU A 10 3.57 31.28 7.38
N VAL A 11 2.75 30.80 6.46
CA VAL A 11 2.57 29.42 6.04
C VAL A 11 3.90 28.69 6.07
N SER A 12 3.94 27.64 6.90
CA SER A 12 4.91 26.56 6.85
C SER A 12 4.92 25.95 5.45
N LEU A 13 5.81 26.43 4.58
CA LEU A 13 6.25 25.70 3.40
C LEU A 13 7.23 24.61 3.84
N ALA A 14 6.73 23.60 4.54
CA ALA A 14 7.33 22.27 4.52
C ALA A 14 6.90 21.60 3.21
N GLY A 15 7.35 22.18 2.08
CA GLY A 15 7.35 21.45 0.82
C GLY A 15 8.41 20.36 0.98
N GLY A 16 7.97 19.11 1.17
CA GLY A 16 8.86 17.96 1.14
C GLY A 16 9.76 18.10 -0.08
N ALA A 17 11.08 18.13 0.15
CA ALA A 17 12.04 18.22 -0.94
C ALA A 17 11.74 17.06 -1.90
N GLN A 18 11.30 17.41 -3.11
CA GLN A 18 11.04 16.41 -4.14
C GLN A 18 12.32 15.64 -4.40
N ALA A 19 12.19 14.33 -4.58
CA ALA A 19 13.32 13.47 -4.82
C ALA A 19 14.10 13.93 -6.07
N GLN A 20 15.42 14.13 -5.96
CA GLN A 20 16.27 14.64 -7.06
C GLN A 20 17.29 13.62 -7.59
N SER A 21 17.27 12.39 -7.10
CA SER A 21 18.23 11.35 -7.51
C SER A 21 17.60 9.98 -7.62
N PHE A 22 18.27 9.10 -8.35
CA PHE A 22 17.88 7.72 -8.59
C PHE A 22 19.13 6.85 -8.78
N THR A 23 18.95 5.54 -8.64
CA THR A 23 20.04 4.58 -8.84
C THR A 23 19.91 3.86 -10.15
N VAL A 24 21.05 3.50 -10.74
CA VAL A 24 21.11 2.71 -11.97
C VAL A 24 22.09 1.56 -11.79
N LEU A 25 21.62 0.34 -12.09
CA LEU A 25 22.48 -0.82 -12.25
C LEU A 25 22.83 -0.94 -13.73
N GLY A 26 24.09 -0.63 -14.07
CA GLY A 26 24.62 -0.91 -15.40
C GLY A 26 24.95 -2.40 -15.54
N ASN A 27 24.48 -3.02 -16.63
CA ASN A 27 24.85 -4.38 -17.04
C ASN A 27 26.37 -4.59 -17.08
N SER A 28 27.15 -3.53 -17.35
CA SER A 28 28.61 -3.60 -17.46
C SER A 28 29.39 -3.36 -16.17
N PHE A 29 28.76 -2.85 -15.10
CA PHE A 29 29.43 -2.40 -13.86
C PHE A 29 29.26 -3.35 -12.67
N GLY A 30 28.27 -4.24 -12.68
CA GLY A 30 27.99 -5.17 -11.58
C GLY A 30 27.62 -4.49 -10.25
N ALA A 31 27.49 -3.16 -10.24
CA ALA A 31 27.26 -2.30 -9.10
C ALA A 31 26.45 -1.06 -9.52
N GLU A 32 25.86 -0.39 -8.54
CA GLU A 32 24.92 0.72 -8.80
C GLU A 32 25.61 2.07 -8.71
N ALA A 33 25.21 2.99 -9.59
CA ALA A 33 25.57 4.40 -9.51
C ALA A 33 24.40 5.21 -8.96
N LEU A 34 24.68 6.26 -8.19
CA LEU A 34 23.68 7.28 -7.84
C LEU A 34 23.78 8.43 -8.82
N VAL A 35 22.67 8.76 -9.47
CA VAL A 35 22.59 9.77 -10.52
C VAL A 35 21.48 10.74 -10.18
N SER A 36 21.69 12.03 -10.43
CA SER A 36 20.63 13.03 -10.30
C SER A 36 19.66 12.95 -11.47
N VAL A 37 18.44 13.45 -11.26
CA VAL A 37 17.36 13.49 -12.25
C VAL A 37 17.68 14.33 -13.50
N ASP A 38 18.72 15.18 -13.45
CA ASP A 38 19.26 15.91 -14.60
C ASP A 38 20.45 15.20 -15.30
N GLY A 39 20.72 13.95 -14.92
CA GLY A 39 21.71 13.07 -15.54
C GLY A 39 23.15 13.25 -15.06
N ARG A 40 23.38 13.87 -13.89
CA ARG A 40 24.74 14.02 -13.33
C ARG A 40 25.08 12.84 -12.43
N LEU A 41 26.33 12.38 -12.51
CA LEU A 41 26.83 11.38 -11.59
C LEU A 41 27.04 12.01 -10.21
N LEU A 42 26.35 11.47 -9.21
CA LEU A 42 26.50 11.87 -7.81
C LEU A 42 27.47 10.94 -7.08
N VAL A 43 27.29 9.63 -7.25
CA VAL A 43 28.18 8.60 -6.69
C VAL A 43 28.52 7.58 -7.77
N PRO A 44 29.82 7.32 -8.05
CA PRO A 44 30.25 6.37 -9.07
C PRO A 44 29.96 4.92 -8.64
N PRO A 45 29.73 4.01 -9.60
CA PRO A 45 29.60 2.59 -9.32
C PRO A 45 30.97 2.00 -8.94
N ASN A 46 31.06 1.39 -7.76
CA ASN A 46 32.34 0.88 -7.23
C ASN A 46 32.24 -0.47 -6.52
N GLY A 47 31.32 -1.34 -6.97
CA GLY A 47 31.09 -2.66 -6.36
C GLY A 47 29.99 -2.69 -5.30
N ALA A 48 29.55 -1.51 -4.84
CA ALA A 48 28.51 -1.36 -3.81
C ALA A 48 27.09 -1.29 -4.39
N ARG A 49 26.10 -1.64 -3.56
CA ARG A 49 24.67 -1.41 -3.84
C ARG A 49 24.20 -0.12 -3.18
N MET A 50 23.28 0.58 -3.83
CA MET A 50 22.66 1.80 -3.34
C MET A 50 21.21 1.52 -2.96
N GLN A 51 20.90 1.65 -1.68
CA GLN A 51 19.57 1.46 -1.13
C GLN A 51 18.94 2.81 -0.78
N ARG A 52 17.69 3.04 -1.18
CA ARG A 52 16.94 4.21 -0.74
C ARG A 52 16.27 3.93 0.60
N LEU A 53 16.50 4.78 1.59
CA LEU A 53 16.02 4.60 2.97
C LEU A 53 14.85 5.51 3.34
N SER A 54 14.77 6.69 2.73
CA SER A 54 13.66 7.66 2.85
C SER A 54 13.44 8.38 1.52
N ALA A 55 12.57 9.39 1.49
CA ALA A 55 12.39 10.24 0.32
C ALA A 55 13.67 10.97 -0.12
N ASP A 56 14.63 11.20 0.79
CA ASP A 56 15.79 12.06 0.56
C ASP A 56 17.11 11.45 1.10
N ARG A 57 17.13 10.15 1.41
CA ARG A 57 18.29 9.44 1.97
C ARG A 57 18.60 8.17 1.20
N TRP A 58 19.88 8.02 0.89
CA TRP A 58 20.46 6.86 0.25
C TRP A 58 21.58 6.28 1.12
N MET A 59 21.70 4.96 1.13
CA MET A 59 22.81 4.26 1.74
C MET A 59 23.58 3.49 0.68
N ARG A 60 24.90 3.64 0.68
CA ARG A 60 25.81 2.79 -0.05
C ARG A 60 26.21 1.61 0.82
N ALA A 61 25.59 0.47 0.58
CA ALA A 61 25.93 -0.80 1.22
C ALA A 61 27.26 -1.30 0.67
N GLN A 62 28.29 -1.36 1.52
CA GLN A 62 29.59 -1.94 1.19
C GLN A 62 29.82 -3.19 2.04
N ASP A 63 30.86 -3.95 1.71
CA ASP A 63 31.23 -5.13 2.46
C ASP A 63 31.63 -4.79 3.92
N PRO A 64 31.65 -5.76 4.84
CA PRO A 64 32.01 -5.51 6.24
C PRO A 64 33.43 -4.95 6.47
N SER A 65 34.27 -4.87 5.44
CA SER A 65 35.65 -4.37 5.52
C SER A 65 35.79 -2.92 5.04
N THR A 66 34.70 -2.31 4.55
CA THR A 66 34.67 -0.96 3.99
C THR A 66 33.59 -0.12 4.67
N PRO A 67 33.84 1.18 4.94
CA PRO A 67 32.86 2.00 5.65
C PRO A 67 31.56 2.15 4.86
N GLN A 68 30.43 1.96 5.53
CA GLN A 68 29.12 2.28 4.97
C GLN A 68 28.91 3.79 4.95
N GLN A 69 28.20 4.28 3.94
CA GLN A 69 28.08 5.71 3.68
C GLN A 69 26.63 6.08 3.38
N TRP A 70 26.15 7.15 4.01
CA TRP A 70 24.81 7.69 3.82
C TRP A 70 24.90 9.02 3.10
N TYR A 71 24.03 9.20 2.11
CA TYR A 71 24.00 10.37 1.24
C TYR A 71 22.60 11.00 1.26
N ASP A 72 22.53 12.31 1.06
CA ASP A 72 21.29 12.95 0.65
C ASP A 72 21.04 12.78 -0.86
N ASP A 73 19.90 13.23 -1.33
CA ASP A 73 19.54 13.25 -2.76
C ASP A 73 20.44 14.14 -3.63
N ALA A 74 21.23 15.04 -3.03
CA ALA A 74 22.23 15.82 -3.74
C ALA A 74 23.58 15.07 -3.85
N GLY A 75 23.68 13.85 -3.29
CA GLY A 75 24.91 13.06 -3.26
C GLY A 75 25.93 13.54 -2.23
N ARG A 76 25.54 14.39 -1.27
CA ARG A 76 26.43 14.83 -0.19
C ARG A 76 26.49 13.74 0.87
N LEU A 77 27.70 13.37 1.28
CA LEU A 77 27.92 12.43 2.38
C LEU A 77 27.40 13.05 3.69
N LEU A 78 26.42 12.41 4.29
CA LEU A 78 25.81 12.82 5.57
C LEU A 78 26.44 12.10 6.75
N ARG A 79 26.79 10.82 6.56
CA ARG A 79 27.40 9.96 7.59
C ARG A 79 28.25 8.89 6.92
N GLU A 80 29.32 8.53 7.61
CA GLU A 80 30.14 7.35 7.31
C GLU A 80 30.31 6.56 8.61
N ASP A 81 30.22 5.23 8.52
CA ASP A 81 30.38 4.33 9.65
C ASP A 81 31.26 3.14 9.25
N ARG A 82 32.21 2.76 10.11
CA ARG A 82 33.06 1.57 9.90
C ARG A 82 32.38 0.28 10.36
N GLY A 83 31.34 0.40 11.18
CA GLY A 83 30.44 -0.71 11.46
C GLY A 83 29.62 -1.11 10.23
N TYR A 84 28.96 -2.26 10.32
CA TYR A 84 28.08 -2.77 9.29
C TYR A 84 26.63 -2.72 9.76
N THR A 85 25.78 -2.06 8.99
CA THR A 85 24.33 -1.97 9.18
C THR A 85 23.62 -2.50 7.94
N GLU A 86 22.78 -3.50 8.11
CA GLU A 86 21.96 -4.07 7.05
C GLU A 86 20.49 -3.80 7.32
N TYR A 87 19.89 -2.95 6.50
CA TYR A 87 18.48 -2.60 6.58
C TYR A 87 17.64 -3.72 5.99
N GLN A 88 16.63 -4.18 6.75
CA GLN A 88 15.75 -5.24 6.30
C GLN A 88 14.35 -4.74 6.03
N GLU A 89 13.49 -4.70 7.05
CA GLU A 89 12.08 -4.35 6.92
C GLU A 89 11.74 -3.06 7.65
N ARG A 90 10.68 -2.38 7.20
CA ARG A 90 10.16 -1.19 7.86
C ARG A 90 9.65 -1.57 9.26
N PHE A 91 10.13 -0.88 10.28
CA PHE A 91 9.64 -1.03 11.64
C PHE A 91 8.50 -0.03 11.89
N VAL A 92 7.28 -0.46 11.56
CA VAL A 92 6.10 0.41 11.61
C VAL A 92 5.48 0.42 13.01
N LEU A 93 5.62 1.56 13.69
CA LEU A 93 4.87 1.86 14.90
C LEU A 93 3.49 2.42 14.48
N ARG A 94 2.43 1.63 14.66
CA ARG A 94 1.06 1.93 14.16
C ARG A 94 0.52 3.30 14.59
N GLN A 95 1.04 3.88 15.66
CA GLN A 95 0.54 5.12 16.27
C GLN A 95 1.59 6.25 16.30
N ALA A 96 2.77 6.05 15.72
CA ALA A 96 3.78 7.10 15.65
C ALA A 96 3.40 8.18 14.63
N VAL A 97 3.62 9.45 15.00
CA VAL A 97 3.47 10.63 14.13
C VAL A 97 4.29 10.44 12.84
N PRO A 98 3.87 10.97 11.68
CA PRO A 98 4.70 10.95 10.47
C PRO A 98 6.07 11.55 10.76
N GLY A 99 7.11 10.74 10.61
CA GLY A 99 8.51 11.10 10.84
C GLY A 99 9.43 10.31 9.92
N ASP A 100 10.74 10.43 10.12
CA ASP A 100 11.70 9.60 9.40
C ASP A 100 11.38 8.11 9.66
N PRO A 101 11.30 7.31 8.59
CA PRO A 101 10.85 5.94 8.75
C PRO A 101 11.91 5.11 9.47
N LEU A 102 11.44 4.24 10.38
CA LEU A 102 12.28 3.32 11.12
C LEU A 102 12.41 1.98 10.38
N TRP A 103 13.53 1.32 10.63
CA TRP A 103 13.89 0.06 10.00
C TRP A 103 14.42 -0.92 11.03
N LYS A 104 13.98 -2.17 10.93
CA LYS A 104 14.73 -3.27 11.54
C LYS A 104 16.03 -3.42 10.78
N ALA A 105 17.14 -3.49 11.52
CA ALA A 105 18.45 -3.63 10.93
C ALA A 105 19.32 -4.58 11.74
N PHE A 106 20.15 -5.34 11.04
CA PHE A 106 21.28 -6.03 11.66
C PHE A 106 22.43 -5.02 11.78
N ILE A 107 22.97 -4.86 12.98
CA ILE A 107 24.00 -3.89 13.33
C ILE A 107 25.19 -4.63 13.91
N LYS A 108 26.35 -4.46 13.29
CA LYS A 108 27.63 -4.98 13.73
C LYS A 108 28.58 -3.81 13.92
N PRO A 109 28.78 -3.33 15.16
CA PRO A 109 29.73 -2.27 15.46
C PRO A 109 31.15 -2.62 14.97
N ASP A 110 31.96 -1.61 14.68
CA ASP A 110 33.36 -1.81 14.27
C ASP A 110 34.12 -2.66 15.32
N GLY A 111 34.77 -3.73 14.85
CA GLY A 111 35.49 -4.68 15.71
C GLY A 111 34.65 -5.68 16.50
N ASP A 112 33.31 -5.60 16.51
CA ASP A 112 32.47 -6.65 17.12
C ASP A 112 32.33 -7.82 16.13
N PRO A 113 32.74 -9.06 16.46
CA PRO A 113 32.65 -10.19 15.54
C PRO A 113 31.22 -10.68 15.29
N THR A 114 30.28 -10.39 16.19
CA THR A 114 28.96 -11.02 16.26
C THR A 114 27.80 -10.13 15.82
N GLY A 115 27.79 -8.84 16.20
CA GLY A 115 26.67 -7.94 15.92
C GLY A 115 25.36 -8.36 16.61
N GLY A 116 24.25 -7.71 16.24
CA GLY A 116 22.90 -7.95 16.77
C GLY A 116 21.80 -7.24 15.98
N TRP A 117 20.54 -7.47 16.32
CA TRP A 117 19.39 -6.85 15.68
C TRP A 117 18.91 -5.63 16.47
N GLY A 118 18.75 -4.50 15.78
CA GLY A 118 18.30 -3.23 16.33
C GLY A 118 17.23 -2.58 15.46
N VAL A 119 16.79 -1.40 15.89
CA VAL A 119 15.95 -0.51 15.05
C VAL A 119 16.69 0.79 14.85
N VAL A 120 16.79 1.21 13.59
CA VAL A 120 17.49 2.43 13.16
C VAL A 120 16.57 3.34 12.35
N ASP A 121 16.92 4.62 12.28
CA ASP A 121 16.34 5.54 11.29
C ASP A 121 17.06 5.46 9.93
N ALA A 122 16.63 6.28 8.97
CA ALA A 122 17.21 6.33 7.62
C ALA A 122 18.66 6.84 7.55
N LEU A 123 19.24 7.34 8.65
CA LEU A 123 20.65 7.71 8.78
C LEU A 123 21.46 6.66 9.57
N GLY A 124 20.85 5.53 9.89
CA GLY A 124 21.47 4.45 10.66
C GLY A 124 21.64 4.81 12.12
N GLN A 125 20.95 5.83 12.63
CA GLN A 125 21.02 6.14 14.05
C GLN A 125 20.19 5.12 14.81
N VAL A 126 20.81 4.51 15.81
CA VAL A 126 20.18 3.48 16.65
C VAL A 126 19.09 4.12 17.50
N ARG A 127 17.85 3.64 17.33
CA ARG A 127 16.68 4.01 18.13
C ARG A 127 16.38 2.95 19.17
N LEU A 128 16.48 1.67 18.79
CA LEU A 128 16.44 0.54 19.72
C LEU A 128 17.75 -0.23 19.61
N PRO A 129 18.35 -0.63 20.74
CA PRO A 129 19.71 -1.19 20.77
C PRO A 129 19.83 -2.49 19.98
N ALA A 130 21.04 -2.75 19.48
CA ALA A 130 21.36 -4.02 18.84
C ALA A 130 21.49 -5.13 19.89
N LEU A 131 20.57 -6.10 19.87
CA LEU A 131 20.55 -7.23 20.80
C LEU A 131 20.79 -8.54 20.04
N LYS A 132 21.38 -9.53 20.72
CA LYS A 132 21.76 -10.82 20.11
C LYS A 132 20.63 -11.82 20.21
N ASP A 133 20.54 -12.70 19.21
CA ASP A 133 19.69 -13.89 19.22
C ASP A 133 18.21 -13.57 19.50
N GLY A 134 17.59 -12.75 18.65
CA GLY A 134 16.18 -12.37 18.79
C GLY A 134 15.72 -11.38 17.75
N GLU A 135 14.50 -10.87 17.92
CA GLU A 135 13.92 -9.85 17.06
C GLU A 135 13.18 -8.76 17.86
N TRP A 136 13.18 -7.55 17.31
CA TRP A 136 12.31 -6.47 17.77
C TRP A 136 10.92 -6.61 17.16
N VAL A 137 9.88 -6.55 17.99
CA VAL A 137 8.48 -6.66 17.59
C VAL A 137 7.74 -5.38 17.99
N PRO A 138 7.11 -4.67 17.03
CA PRO A 138 6.25 -3.55 17.37
C PRO A 138 4.98 -4.08 18.02
N LEU A 139 4.57 -3.48 19.14
CA LEU A 139 3.33 -3.82 19.81
C LEU A 139 2.20 -2.91 19.31
N ALA A 140 0.95 -3.33 19.53
CA ALA A 140 -0.22 -2.53 19.20
C ALA A 140 -0.38 -1.28 20.09
N VAL A 141 0.32 -1.23 21.23
CA VAL A 141 0.35 -0.09 22.16
C VAL A 141 1.34 0.97 21.65
N PRO A 142 1.00 2.27 21.70
CA PRO A 142 1.84 3.32 21.15
C PRO A 142 3.23 3.45 21.77
N ASP A 143 3.43 3.07 23.03
CA ASP A 143 4.60 3.46 23.82
C ASP A 143 5.49 2.28 24.27
N ARG A 144 5.28 1.08 23.73
CA ARG A 144 6.04 -0.13 24.09
C ARG A 144 6.44 -0.93 22.87
N VAL A 145 7.60 -1.58 22.98
CA VAL A 145 8.12 -2.54 22.01
C VAL A 145 8.64 -3.78 22.74
N LEU A 146 8.66 -4.91 22.04
CA LEU A 146 9.13 -6.17 22.59
C LEU A 146 10.44 -6.58 21.95
N TRP A 147 11.39 -7.00 22.77
CA TRP A 147 12.50 -7.85 22.35
C TRP A 147 12.11 -9.31 22.59
N ASN A 148 11.99 -10.08 21.51
CA ASN A 148 11.68 -11.50 21.51
C ASN A 148 12.96 -12.31 21.25
N PRO A 149 13.67 -12.78 22.29
CA PRO A 149 14.87 -13.58 22.09
C PRO A 149 14.57 -15.01 21.67
N GLN A 150 15.48 -15.61 20.89
CA GLN A 150 15.51 -17.06 20.65
C GLN A 150 15.83 -17.85 21.92
N ARG A 151 16.54 -17.23 22.88
CA ARG A 151 16.90 -17.82 24.18
C ARG A 151 16.92 -16.77 25.28
N GLY A 152 16.30 -17.08 26.41
CA GLY A 152 16.26 -16.20 27.58
C GLY A 152 14.88 -15.54 27.74
N PRO A 153 14.77 -14.52 28.60
CA PRO A 153 13.50 -13.91 28.93
C PRO A 153 13.06 -12.88 27.89
N LEU A 154 11.74 -12.81 27.64
CA LEU A 154 11.12 -11.71 26.91
C LEU A 154 11.42 -10.40 27.64
N ARG A 155 11.72 -9.34 26.88
CA ARG A 155 12.00 -8.02 27.44
C ARG A 155 11.14 -6.97 26.77
N PHE A 156 10.33 -6.28 27.56
CA PHE A 156 9.55 -5.15 27.11
C PHE A 156 10.37 -3.88 27.31
N HIS A 157 10.33 -2.99 26.33
CA HIS A 157 11.04 -1.73 26.36
C HIS A 157 10.08 -0.56 26.09
N ASP A 158 10.41 0.61 26.64
CA ASP A 158 9.84 1.87 26.20
C ASP A 158 10.33 2.22 24.77
N LEU A 159 9.78 3.28 24.17
CA LEU A 159 10.21 3.75 22.83
C LEU A 159 11.63 4.32 22.79
N HIS A 160 12.25 4.56 23.95
CA HIS A 160 13.63 4.99 24.08
C HIS A 160 14.60 3.80 24.21
N GLY A 161 14.09 2.57 24.25
CA GLY A 161 14.88 1.34 24.36
C GLY A 161 15.24 0.96 25.79
N HIS A 162 14.70 1.61 26.83
CA HIS A 162 14.92 1.20 28.21
C HIS A 162 14.03 0.01 28.56
N PRO A 163 14.59 -1.05 29.18
CA PRO A 163 13.80 -2.17 29.63
C PRO A 163 12.85 -1.73 30.76
N VAL A 164 11.57 -2.09 30.63
CA VAL A 164 10.54 -1.79 31.63
C VAL A 164 10.03 -3.05 32.32
N MET A 165 10.11 -4.22 31.67
CA MET A 165 9.68 -5.49 32.24
C MET A 165 10.45 -6.64 31.58
N GLU A 166 10.77 -7.67 32.37
CA GLU A 166 11.38 -8.92 31.92
C GLU A 166 10.50 -10.10 32.34
N LEU A 167 10.27 -11.06 31.44
CA LEU A 167 9.46 -12.25 31.70
C LEU A 167 10.22 -13.53 31.32
N ASP A 168 10.42 -14.42 32.30
CA ASP A 168 11.05 -15.73 32.09
C ASP A 168 10.05 -16.72 31.46
N GLU A 169 10.20 -16.95 30.15
CA GLU A 169 9.35 -17.88 29.38
C GLU A 169 9.46 -19.35 29.79
N ARG A 170 10.42 -19.70 30.64
CA ARG A 170 10.48 -21.04 31.24
C ARG A 170 9.44 -21.24 32.34
N GLN A 171 9.00 -20.14 32.95
CA GLN A 171 8.03 -20.14 34.04
C GLN A 171 6.67 -19.64 33.58
N PHE A 172 6.67 -18.61 32.74
CA PHE A 172 5.45 -17.93 32.31
C PHE A 172 5.42 -17.66 30.82
N GLN A 173 4.35 -18.04 30.16
CA GLN A 173 4.07 -17.65 28.80
C GLN A 173 3.33 -16.31 28.79
N TRP A 174 3.89 -15.29 28.12
CA TRP A 174 3.16 -14.05 27.85
C TRP A 174 2.00 -14.32 26.88
N VAL A 175 0.80 -13.87 27.25
CA VAL A 175 -0.41 -14.12 26.44
C VAL A 175 -1.15 -12.84 26.02
N ALA A 176 -1.01 -11.74 26.77
CA ALA A 176 -1.63 -10.45 26.44
C ALA A 176 -0.96 -9.28 27.17
N GLY A 177 -1.35 -8.06 26.78
CA GLY A 177 -0.77 -6.83 27.32
C GLY A 177 0.53 -6.41 26.60
N PRO A 178 1.11 -5.22 26.86
CA PRO A 178 0.49 -4.14 27.65
C PRO A 178 -0.84 -3.71 27.01
N PHE A 179 -1.76 -3.13 27.78
CA PHE A 179 -3.04 -2.66 27.26
C PHE A 179 -2.95 -1.16 26.95
N ALA A 180 -3.76 -0.67 26.01
CA ALA A 180 -3.75 0.75 25.67
C ALA A 180 -4.05 1.61 26.92
N GLY A 181 -3.13 2.52 27.26
CA GLY A 181 -3.23 3.38 28.44
C GLY A 181 -3.03 2.66 29.78
N ARG A 182 -2.63 1.39 29.79
CA ARG A 182 -2.35 0.60 31.01
C ARG A 182 -1.15 -0.32 30.83
N PRO A 183 -0.02 -0.06 31.50
CA PRO A 183 1.17 -0.90 31.44
C PRO A 183 0.99 -2.18 32.28
N VAL A 184 0.06 -3.04 31.86
CA VAL A 184 -0.35 -4.26 32.56
C VAL A 184 -0.28 -5.44 31.60
N TYR A 185 0.25 -6.58 32.07
CA TYR A 185 0.61 -7.75 31.27
C TYR A 185 -0.09 -8.98 31.81
N VAL A 186 -0.47 -9.90 30.94
CA VAL A 186 -1.04 -11.19 31.33
C VAL A 186 -0.04 -12.28 30.95
N ALA A 187 0.38 -13.05 31.94
CA ALA A 187 1.35 -14.12 31.80
C ALA A 187 0.84 -15.40 32.48
N CYS A 188 0.72 -16.48 31.71
CA CYS A 188 0.18 -17.76 32.17
C CYS A 188 1.29 -18.74 32.54
N SER A 189 1.08 -19.52 33.59
CA SER A 189 2.06 -20.54 34.02
C SER A 189 2.29 -21.57 32.93
N VAL A 190 3.55 -21.91 32.65
CA VAL A 190 3.89 -23.00 31.72
C VAL A 190 3.47 -24.36 32.27
N GLN A 191 3.40 -24.52 33.60
CA GLN A 191 3.01 -25.77 34.25
C GLN A 191 1.48 -25.96 34.31
N VAL A 192 0.75 -24.86 34.48
CA VAL A 192 -0.71 -24.83 34.61
C VAL A 192 -1.24 -23.71 33.71
N PRO A 193 -1.39 -23.97 32.39
CA PRO A 193 -1.63 -22.92 31.39
C PRO A 193 -2.92 -22.10 31.57
N GLU A 194 -3.93 -22.65 32.26
CA GLU A 194 -5.12 -21.88 32.68
C GLU A 194 -4.81 -20.77 33.69
N HIS A 195 -3.82 -20.98 34.55
CA HIS A 195 -3.56 -20.09 35.66
C HIS A 195 -2.63 -18.96 35.23
N CYS A 196 -3.18 -17.74 35.22
CA CYS A 196 -2.49 -16.57 34.73
C CYS A 196 -2.35 -15.48 35.79
N ASN A 197 -1.20 -14.81 35.76
CA ASN A 197 -0.90 -13.64 36.57
C ASN A 197 -1.12 -12.38 35.72
N VAL A 198 -1.79 -11.41 36.32
CA VAL A 198 -1.88 -10.05 35.80
C VAL A 198 -0.82 -9.21 36.51
N LEU A 199 0.17 -8.75 35.77
CA LEU A 199 1.41 -8.14 36.26
C LEU A 199 1.48 -6.67 35.86
N ASP A 200 2.04 -5.81 36.70
CA ASP A 200 2.51 -4.49 36.29
C ASP A 200 3.98 -4.53 35.78
N GLU A 201 4.53 -3.38 35.40
CA GLU A 201 5.92 -3.27 34.91
C GLU A 201 6.96 -3.58 36.00
N ASP A 202 6.62 -3.37 37.27
CA ASP A 202 7.50 -3.73 38.39
C ASP A 202 7.53 -5.26 38.61
N GLY A 203 6.76 -6.03 37.84
CA GLY A 203 6.61 -7.48 38.00
C GLY A 203 5.72 -7.87 39.18
N THR A 204 4.98 -6.93 39.75
CA THR A 204 4.06 -7.19 40.86
C THR A 204 2.78 -7.81 40.33
N THR A 205 2.38 -8.94 40.90
CA THR A 205 1.08 -9.56 40.61
C THR A 205 -0.05 -8.73 41.22
N LEU A 206 -0.84 -8.10 40.36
CA LEU A 206 -2.08 -7.40 40.73
C LEU A 206 -3.15 -8.39 41.18
N PHE A 207 -3.31 -9.49 40.42
CA PHE A 207 -4.13 -10.65 40.78
C PHE A 207 -3.78 -11.87 39.92
N SER A 208 -4.24 -13.04 40.35
CA SER A 208 -4.10 -14.31 39.63
C SER A 208 -5.45 -15.00 39.54
N ASP A 209 -5.76 -15.59 38.38
CA ASP A 209 -7.03 -16.28 38.13
C ASP A 209 -6.86 -17.26 36.96
N ASP A 210 -7.92 -18.01 36.65
CA ASP A 210 -8.01 -18.76 35.40
C ASP A 210 -8.48 -17.81 34.28
N ILE A 211 -7.56 -17.38 33.41
CA ILE A 211 -7.82 -16.29 32.45
C ILE A 211 -7.68 -16.77 31.01
N ASP A 212 -8.81 -16.90 30.32
CA ASP A 212 -8.85 -17.21 28.89
C ASP A 212 -8.81 -15.95 28.02
N ALA A 213 -9.34 -14.83 28.55
CA ALA A 213 -9.28 -13.49 27.95
C ALA A 213 -9.50 -12.39 29.03
N LEU A 214 -8.96 -11.20 28.82
CA LEU A 214 -9.06 -10.05 29.71
C LEU A 214 -9.18 -8.77 28.88
N LEU A 215 -10.23 -7.98 29.13
CA LEU A 215 -10.49 -6.73 28.40
C LEU A 215 -10.55 -5.56 29.38
N PRO A 216 -9.79 -4.48 29.15
CA PRO A 216 -9.82 -3.30 30.03
C PRO A 216 -11.13 -2.54 29.89
N VAL A 217 -11.65 -2.00 31.00
CA VAL A 217 -12.80 -1.08 31.00
C VAL A 217 -12.46 0.26 31.64
N SER A 218 -13.11 1.36 31.25
CA SER A 218 -12.68 2.73 31.55
C SER A 218 -12.60 3.09 33.04
N ASP A 219 -13.33 2.40 33.92
CA ASP A 219 -13.35 2.66 35.36
C ASP A 219 -12.16 2.09 36.14
N GLY A 220 -11.23 1.39 35.46
CA GLY A 220 -10.04 0.78 36.08
C GLY A 220 -10.11 -0.74 36.20
N GLY A 221 -11.29 -1.34 36.08
CA GLY A 221 -11.45 -2.80 36.16
C GLY A 221 -11.28 -3.52 34.82
N TRP A 222 -11.75 -4.78 34.80
CA TRP A 222 -11.69 -5.69 33.66
C TRP A 222 -12.99 -6.46 33.39
N TRP A 223 -13.20 -6.83 32.13
CA TRP A 223 -13.99 -8.01 31.78
C TRP A 223 -13.05 -9.22 31.72
N LEU A 224 -13.31 -10.24 32.53
CA LEU A 224 -12.51 -11.46 32.61
C LEU A 224 -13.31 -12.63 32.05
N ARG A 225 -12.71 -13.40 31.13
CA ARG A 225 -13.29 -14.63 30.58
C ARG A 225 -12.64 -15.87 31.17
N GLN A 226 -13.47 -16.82 31.57
CA GLN A 226 -13.10 -18.19 31.94
C GLN A 226 -14.04 -19.15 31.18
N GLY A 227 -13.49 -19.92 30.24
CA GLY A 227 -14.26 -20.71 29.28
C GLY A 227 -15.10 -19.83 28.35
N GLU A 228 -16.42 -20.06 28.38
CA GLU A 228 -17.40 -19.26 27.65
C GLU A 228 -17.96 -18.10 28.48
N LEU A 229 -17.62 -18.01 29.77
CA LEU A 229 -18.24 -17.08 30.69
C LEU A 229 -17.36 -15.87 30.96
N TRP A 230 -17.91 -14.69 30.70
CA TRP A 230 -17.36 -13.42 31.12
C TRP A 230 -17.94 -12.98 32.46
N ARG A 231 -17.11 -12.28 33.25
CA ARG A 231 -17.51 -11.63 34.50
C ARG A 231 -16.83 -10.27 34.65
N ARG A 232 -17.46 -9.38 35.41
CA ARG A 232 -16.91 -8.06 35.74
C ARG A 232 -16.06 -8.14 37.00
N VAL A 233 -14.82 -7.66 36.95
CA VAL A 233 -13.89 -7.63 38.09
C VAL A 233 -13.22 -6.26 38.26
N ASP A 234 -12.90 -5.88 39.50
CA ASP A 234 -12.17 -4.65 39.78
C ASP A 234 -10.69 -4.76 39.34
N ALA A 235 -9.89 -3.72 39.60
CA ALA A 235 -8.48 -3.69 39.24
C ALA A 235 -7.63 -4.79 39.93
N GLN A 236 -8.13 -5.36 41.03
CA GLN A 236 -7.50 -6.43 41.82
C GLN A 236 -8.16 -7.80 41.59
N GLY A 237 -8.97 -7.95 40.53
CA GLY A 237 -9.58 -9.22 40.15
C GLY A 237 -10.79 -9.64 41.00
N ARG A 238 -11.31 -8.78 41.89
CA ARG A 238 -12.48 -9.11 42.70
C ARG A 238 -13.76 -8.88 41.91
N ALA A 239 -14.67 -9.84 41.94
CA ALA A 239 -15.96 -9.71 41.26
C ALA A 239 -16.73 -8.49 41.78
N THR A 240 -17.17 -7.63 40.85
CA THR A 240 -17.98 -6.44 41.18
C THR A 240 -19.47 -6.66 40.97
N ASP A 241 -19.84 -7.77 40.33
CA ASP A 241 -21.21 -8.19 40.03
C ASP A 241 -21.34 -9.72 40.07
N ILE A 242 -22.56 -10.20 40.35
CA ILE A 242 -22.93 -11.61 40.33
C ILE A 242 -23.27 -12.12 38.92
N ALA A 243 -23.67 -11.24 38.01
CA ALA A 243 -24.05 -11.65 36.65
C ALA A 243 -22.88 -12.34 35.91
N ARG A 244 -23.25 -13.23 34.98
CA ARG A 244 -22.32 -13.91 34.07
C ARG A 244 -22.78 -13.71 32.64
N TYR A 245 -21.84 -13.60 31.70
CA TYR A 245 -22.15 -13.33 30.30
C TYR A 245 -21.54 -14.42 29.44
N GLN A 246 -22.40 -15.27 28.89
CA GLN A 246 -21.98 -16.41 28.08
C GLN A 246 -21.74 -15.97 26.65
N GLN A 247 -20.62 -16.39 26.10
CA GLN A 247 -20.24 -16.13 24.73
C GLN A 247 -20.44 -17.39 23.89
N ASP A 248 -21.20 -17.28 22.80
CA ASP A 248 -21.57 -18.43 21.98
C ASP A 248 -20.47 -18.79 20.97
N GLY A 249 -19.95 -20.02 21.04
CA GLY A 249 -19.00 -20.57 20.06
C GLY A 249 -17.63 -20.89 20.65
N LEU A 250 -16.75 -21.47 19.82
CA LEU A 250 -15.42 -21.87 20.26
C LEU A 250 -14.45 -20.69 20.19
N TYR A 251 -14.22 -20.04 21.34
CA TYR A 251 -13.21 -18.99 21.46
C TYR A 251 -11.96 -19.56 22.09
N PRO A 252 -10.87 -19.71 21.32
CA PRO A 252 -9.63 -20.23 21.86
C PRO A 252 -9.18 -19.35 23.04
N ARG A 253 -8.59 -19.96 24.07
CA ARG A 253 -7.74 -19.23 25.04
C ARG A 253 -6.76 -18.39 24.24
N TYR A 254 -6.42 -17.19 24.74
CA TYR A 254 -5.47 -16.26 24.12
C TYR A 254 -4.60 -16.94 23.06
N ARG A 255 -5.00 -16.82 21.78
CA ARG A 255 -4.10 -17.21 20.70
C ARG A 255 -2.87 -16.34 20.92
N GLN A 256 -1.68 -16.93 20.99
CA GLN A 256 -0.40 -16.21 21.14
C GLN A 256 -0.35 -15.04 20.16
N TYR A 257 -0.84 -13.88 20.58
CA TYR A 257 -0.92 -12.66 19.82
C TYR A 257 -0.11 -11.67 20.61
N GLY A 258 1.11 -11.45 20.14
CA GLY A 258 2.05 -10.58 20.78
C GLY A 258 1.63 -9.11 20.68
N GLY A 259 0.67 -8.69 21.51
CA GLY A 259 0.33 -7.29 21.73
C GLY A 259 -1.16 -7.04 21.93
N THR A 260 -1.52 -6.53 23.13
CA THR A 260 -2.86 -6.09 23.58
C THR A 260 -3.98 -7.12 23.42
N ALA A 261 -4.97 -7.12 24.33
CA ALA A 261 -6.28 -7.54 23.86
C ALA A 261 -6.74 -6.52 22.81
N GLY A 262 -6.73 -6.91 21.54
CA GLY A 262 -7.25 -6.11 20.44
C GLY A 262 -8.76 -6.26 20.33
N ARG A 263 -9.40 -5.42 19.52
CA ARG A 263 -10.84 -5.45 19.22
C ARG A 263 -11.41 -6.85 18.88
N ARG A 264 -10.63 -7.76 18.28
CA ARG A 264 -11.02 -9.15 17.99
C ARG A 264 -11.24 -10.01 19.24
N ASP A 265 -10.81 -9.54 20.39
CA ASP A 265 -10.97 -10.22 21.67
C ASP A 265 -12.29 -9.87 22.36
N TRP A 266 -12.98 -8.82 21.90
CA TRP A 266 -14.36 -8.56 22.32
C TRP A 266 -15.31 -9.55 21.64
N PRO A 267 -16.23 -10.18 22.38
CA PRO A 267 -17.26 -11.04 21.78
C PRO A 267 -18.16 -10.21 20.85
N GLU A 268 -18.54 -10.78 19.69
CA GLU A 268 -19.53 -10.15 18.81
C GLU A 268 -20.88 -9.95 19.53
N GLN A 269 -21.28 -10.93 20.33
CA GLN A 269 -22.47 -10.91 21.18
C GLN A 269 -22.30 -11.87 22.36
N VAL A 270 -22.95 -11.55 23.49
CA VAL A 270 -23.03 -12.41 24.68
C VAL A 270 -24.46 -12.52 25.19
N HIS A 271 -24.73 -13.58 25.95
CA HIS A 271 -25.96 -13.87 26.65
C HIS A 271 -25.78 -13.64 28.16
N ARG A 272 -26.48 -12.66 28.71
CA ARG A 272 -26.42 -12.32 30.14
C ARG A 272 -27.32 -13.25 30.97
N HIS A 273 -26.72 -13.85 31.98
CA HIS A 273 -27.35 -14.59 33.08
C HIS A 273 -27.30 -13.71 34.33
N ALA A 274 -28.42 -13.09 34.69
CA ALA A 274 -28.50 -11.99 35.66
C ALA A 274 -28.05 -12.35 37.09
N THR A 275 -28.31 -13.57 37.56
CA THR A 275 -27.89 -14.09 38.87
C THR A 275 -26.60 -14.91 38.78
N GLY A 276 -26.12 -15.16 37.56
CA GLY A 276 -25.02 -16.07 37.27
C GLY A 276 -25.43 -17.53 37.26
N SER A 277 -26.73 -17.83 37.37
CA SER A 277 -27.28 -19.18 37.27
C SER A 277 -27.50 -19.58 35.81
N PRO A 278 -27.19 -20.81 35.41
CA PRO A 278 -27.54 -21.32 34.08
C PRO A 278 -29.07 -21.44 33.86
N ASP A 279 -29.87 -21.38 34.93
CA ASP A 279 -31.33 -21.39 34.86
C ASP A 279 -31.94 -19.99 34.60
N ASP A 280 -31.11 -18.94 34.55
CA ASP A 280 -31.57 -17.60 34.17
C ASP A 280 -32.09 -17.61 32.73
N THR A 281 -33.10 -16.79 32.43
CA THR A 281 -33.48 -16.53 31.03
C THR A 281 -32.41 -15.64 30.39
N PRO A 282 -31.63 -16.15 29.40
CA PRO A 282 -30.49 -15.41 28.87
C PRO A 282 -30.93 -14.18 28.06
N GLU A 283 -30.34 -13.02 28.37
CA GLU A 283 -30.58 -11.78 27.65
C GLU A 283 -29.42 -11.49 26.68
N PRO A 284 -29.64 -11.45 25.35
CA PRO A 284 -28.58 -11.19 24.37
C PRO A 284 -28.14 -9.71 24.41
N GLY A 285 -26.86 -9.42 24.16
CA GLY A 285 -26.35 -8.05 24.13
C GLY A 285 -24.83 -7.95 24.00
N TRP A 286 -24.28 -6.78 24.34
CA TRP A 286 -22.84 -6.48 24.22
C TRP A 286 -22.24 -6.07 25.55
N LEU A 287 -20.99 -6.48 25.77
CA LEU A 287 -20.13 -5.93 26.81
C LEU A 287 -19.60 -4.58 26.32
N MET A 288 -19.68 -3.54 27.15
CA MET A 288 -19.24 -2.19 26.79
C MET A 288 -17.91 -1.81 27.45
N ALA A 289 -17.19 -0.88 26.83
CA ALA A 289 -15.89 -0.40 27.31
C ALA A 289 -15.98 0.39 28.62
N ASP A 290 -17.17 0.88 29.00
CA ASP A 290 -17.43 1.51 30.29
C ASP A 290 -17.74 0.50 31.41
N GLY A 291 -17.75 -0.80 31.11
CA GLY A 291 -18.01 -1.86 32.07
C GLY A 291 -19.50 -2.19 32.25
N HIS A 292 -20.40 -1.57 31.47
CA HIS A 292 -21.82 -1.93 31.47
C HIS A 292 -22.15 -2.97 30.39
N PHE A 293 -23.34 -3.58 30.51
CA PHE A 293 -23.92 -4.46 29.50
C PHE A 293 -25.05 -3.73 28.77
N ALA A 294 -25.03 -3.73 27.44
CA ALA A 294 -26.10 -3.20 26.61
C ALA A 294 -26.94 -4.34 26.03
N ALA A 295 -28.15 -4.49 26.55
CA ALA A 295 -29.11 -5.46 26.05
C ALA A 295 -29.50 -5.18 24.59
N GLN A 296 -29.55 -6.22 23.78
CA GLN A 296 -30.08 -6.19 22.42
C GLN A 296 -31.60 -6.35 22.44
N ARG A 297 -32.30 -5.49 21.70
CA ARG A 297 -33.73 -5.64 21.42
C ARG A 297 -33.94 -6.05 19.96
N GLY A 298 -34.61 -7.17 19.73
CA GLY A 298 -34.86 -7.70 18.37
C GLY A 298 -33.63 -8.29 17.69
N ASN A 299 -33.71 -8.59 16.40
CA ASN A 299 -32.61 -9.13 15.61
C ASN A 299 -31.88 -7.99 14.89
N VAL A 300 -30.78 -7.51 15.44
CA VAL A 300 -30.05 -6.36 14.89
C VAL A 300 -28.69 -6.74 14.30
N ARG A 301 -28.11 -5.83 13.52
CA ARG A 301 -26.74 -5.90 13.00
C ARG A 301 -26.04 -4.55 13.20
N LEU A 302 -24.72 -4.57 13.24
CA LEU A 302 -23.91 -3.36 13.34
C LEU A 302 -23.41 -2.92 11.97
N ASP A 303 -23.34 -1.61 11.77
CA ASP A 303 -22.95 -1.00 10.50
C ASP A 303 -22.23 0.33 10.73
N TYR A 304 -21.22 0.64 9.92
CA TYR A 304 -20.51 1.93 9.99
C TYR A 304 -20.92 2.81 8.82
N CYS A 305 -21.65 3.89 9.10
CA CYS A 305 -22.20 4.78 8.08
C CYS A 305 -22.02 6.24 8.49
N GLY A 306 -21.50 7.06 7.58
CA GLY A 306 -21.41 8.51 7.80
C GLY A 306 -20.52 8.90 8.97
N GLY A 307 -19.47 8.13 9.25
CA GLY A 307 -18.51 8.41 10.32
C GLY A 307 -18.89 7.87 11.70
N ARG A 308 -19.97 7.07 11.82
CA ARG A 308 -20.43 6.53 13.10
C ARG A 308 -20.89 5.08 12.97
N TRP A 309 -20.73 4.33 14.06
CA TRP A 309 -21.36 3.03 14.24
C TRP A 309 -22.86 3.16 14.46
N GLN A 310 -23.63 2.27 13.85
CA GLN A 310 -25.08 2.22 13.89
C GLN A 310 -25.55 0.79 14.20
N VAL A 311 -26.69 0.71 14.89
CA VAL A 311 -27.45 -0.52 15.14
C VAL A 311 -28.63 -0.52 14.16
N LEU A 312 -28.69 -1.53 13.31
CA LEU A 312 -29.72 -1.71 12.29
C LEU A 312 -30.60 -2.90 12.65
N ASP A 313 -31.91 -2.72 12.56
CA ASP A 313 -32.86 -3.82 12.60
C ASP A 313 -32.77 -4.64 11.30
N LYS A 314 -32.53 -5.95 11.40
CA LYS A 314 -32.47 -6.82 10.21
C LYS A 314 -33.82 -6.98 9.52
N GLU A 315 -34.90 -6.84 10.28
CA GLU A 315 -36.27 -6.91 9.74
C GLU A 315 -36.69 -5.57 9.10
N GLY A 316 -35.88 -4.51 9.27
CA GLY A 316 -36.16 -3.19 8.73
C GLY A 316 -37.37 -2.49 9.36
N ALA A 317 -37.90 -3.04 10.47
CA ALA A 317 -39.08 -2.49 11.14
C ALA A 317 -38.78 -1.15 11.85
N HIS A 318 -37.50 -0.89 12.17
CA HIS A 318 -37.06 0.32 12.85
C HIS A 318 -35.95 1.04 12.08
N PRO A 319 -35.91 2.39 12.15
CA PRO A 319 -34.84 3.15 11.53
C PRO A 319 -33.49 2.86 12.23
N PRO A 320 -32.36 3.06 11.52
CA PRO A 320 -31.02 3.00 12.11
C PRO A 320 -30.90 3.87 13.36
N ALA A 321 -30.27 3.34 14.41
CA ALA A 321 -29.94 4.09 15.62
C ALA A 321 -28.41 4.18 15.79
N ALA A 322 -27.90 5.32 16.27
CA ALA A 322 -26.47 5.45 16.58
C ALA A 322 -26.07 4.50 17.71
N ALA A 323 -24.94 3.81 17.56
CA ALA A 323 -24.38 2.99 18.62
C ALA A 323 -23.93 3.88 19.80
N PRO A 324 -24.18 3.49 21.06
CA PRO A 324 -23.65 4.19 22.22
C PRO A 324 -22.13 4.34 22.15
N ALA A 325 -21.57 5.43 22.68
CA ALA A 325 -20.13 5.69 22.62
C ALA A 325 -19.29 4.55 23.23
N ALA A 326 -19.74 3.99 24.35
CA ALA A 326 -19.06 2.86 25.00
C ALA A 326 -19.08 1.57 24.16
N LEU A 327 -20.13 1.37 23.35
CA LEU A 327 -20.16 0.29 22.35
C LEU A 327 -19.27 0.64 21.15
N ALA A 328 -19.32 1.88 20.65
CA ALA A 328 -18.48 2.31 19.53
C ALA A 328 -16.97 2.17 19.81
N VAL A 329 -16.53 2.35 21.06
CA VAL A 329 -15.14 2.08 21.50
C VAL A 329 -14.79 0.60 21.37
N VAL A 330 -15.71 -0.30 21.72
CA VAL A 330 -15.55 -1.75 21.57
C VAL A 330 -15.52 -2.17 20.10
N LEU A 331 -16.34 -1.51 19.28
CA LEU A 331 -16.38 -1.72 17.83
C LEU A 331 -15.16 -1.17 17.10
N ASP A 332 -14.28 -0.42 17.80
CA ASP A 332 -13.01 0.14 17.30
C ASP A 332 -13.19 1.01 16.04
N GLU A 333 -12.07 1.51 15.50
CA GLU A 333 -12.10 2.21 14.24
C GLU A 333 -12.64 1.27 13.15
N PRO A 334 -13.61 1.71 12.32
CA PRO A 334 -13.96 0.98 11.10
C PRO A 334 -12.73 0.55 10.32
N ASP A 335 -12.77 -0.64 9.71
CA ASP A 335 -11.70 -1.01 8.78
C ASP A 335 -11.67 -0.08 7.55
N ALA A 336 -10.68 -0.26 6.67
CA ALA A 336 -10.55 0.60 5.49
C ALA A 336 -11.77 0.53 4.56
N GLU A 337 -12.39 -0.64 4.45
CA GLU A 337 -13.57 -0.87 3.62
C GLU A 337 -14.79 -0.16 4.22
N GLN A 338 -15.02 -0.32 5.53
CA GLN A 338 -16.06 0.36 6.30
C GLN A 338 -15.89 1.89 6.30
N ARG A 339 -14.66 2.41 6.37
CA ARG A 339 -14.38 3.85 6.27
C ARG A 339 -14.68 4.42 4.89
N GLN A 340 -14.42 3.63 3.86
CA GLN A 340 -14.67 4.00 2.47
C GLN A 340 -16.11 3.70 2.05
N ALA A 341 -16.87 2.98 2.87
CA ALA A 341 -18.25 2.66 2.60
C ALA A 341 -19.05 3.96 2.39
N PRO A 342 -19.90 4.01 1.36
CA PRO A 342 -20.66 5.21 1.05
C PRO A 342 -21.59 5.58 2.22
N PRO A 343 -21.96 6.87 2.37
CA PRO A 343 -22.87 7.34 3.42
C PRO A 343 -24.35 7.03 3.09
N TRP A 344 -24.61 5.89 2.48
CA TRP A 344 -25.95 5.43 2.09
C TRP A 344 -26.03 3.90 2.02
N ARG A 345 -27.24 3.35 2.07
CA ARG A 345 -27.52 1.90 2.04
C ARG A 345 -28.58 1.56 1.00
N VAL A 346 -28.40 0.43 0.34
CA VAL A 346 -29.39 -0.10 -0.61
C VAL A 346 -30.44 -0.90 0.17
N ARG A 347 -31.70 -0.55 -0.05
CA ARG A 347 -32.85 -1.38 0.32
C ARG A 347 -33.26 -2.22 -0.88
N HIS A 348 -33.26 -3.54 -0.70
CA HIS A 348 -33.84 -4.48 -1.66
C HIS A 348 -35.37 -4.36 -1.64
N PRO A 349 -36.05 -4.53 -2.78
CA PRO A 349 -37.51 -4.45 -2.81
C PRO A 349 -38.13 -5.59 -1.98
N THR A 350 -39.28 -5.30 -1.38
CA THR A 350 -40.16 -6.25 -0.69
C THR A 350 -41.57 -6.13 -1.29
N ASP A 351 -42.52 -6.96 -0.84
CA ASP A 351 -43.92 -6.87 -1.28
C ASP A 351 -44.57 -5.50 -0.99
N ALA A 352 -44.05 -4.77 0.00
CA ALA A 352 -44.57 -3.47 0.43
C ALA A 352 -43.74 -2.27 -0.06
N GLU A 353 -42.47 -2.47 -0.42
CA GLU A 353 -41.53 -1.38 -0.69
C GLU A 353 -40.68 -1.61 -1.94
N THR A 354 -40.49 -0.57 -2.75
CA THR A 354 -39.60 -0.63 -3.92
C THR A 354 -38.12 -0.54 -3.53
N ALA A 355 -37.25 -0.98 -4.45
CA ALA A 355 -35.82 -0.79 -4.34
C ALA A 355 -35.51 0.70 -4.18
N ALA A 356 -34.67 1.04 -3.20
CA ALA A 356 -34.33 2.41 -2.88
C ALA A 356 -32.93 2.51 -2.30
N VAL A 357 -32.39 3.72 -2.29
CA VAL A 357 -31.21 4.09 -1.53
C VAL A 357 -31.62 4.97 -0.37
N LEU A 358 -31.16 4.60 0.81
CA LEU A 358 -31.40 5.28 2.08
C LEU A 358 -30.12 6.00 2.52
N ASP A 359 -30.23 7.14 3.18
CA ASP A 359 -29.10 7.72 3.92
C ASP A 359 -28.81 6.92 5.21
N CYS A 360 -27.77 7.32 5.94
CA CYS A 360 -27.42 6.68 7.22
C CYS A 360 -28.51 6.83 8.30
N ASP A 361 -29.48 7.72 8.16
CA ASP A 361 -30.61 7.83 9.11
C ASP A 361 -31.83 6.98 8.65
N GLY A 362 -31.68 6.23 7.56
CA GLY A 362 -32.72 5.36 7.01
C GLY A 362 -33.73 6.10 6.13
N LYS A 363 -33.49 7.37 5.79
CA LYS A 363 -34.39 8.16 4.95
C LYS A 363 -34.11 7.86 3.48
N VAL A 364 -35.17 7.64 2.69
CA VAL A 364 -35.06 7.47 1.23
C VAL A 364 -34.49 8.73 0.60
N ILE A 365 -33.34 8.59 -0.08
CA ILE A 365 -32.69 9.65 -0.84
C ILE A 365 -32.75 9.43 -2.35
N PHE A 366 -32.97 8.18 -2.81
CA PHE A 366 -33.10 7.87 -4.23
C PHE A 366 -33.95 6.61 -4.45
N ALA A 367 -35.02 6.71 -5.25
CA ALA A 367 -35.95 5.60 -5.54
C ALA A 367 -36.53 5.72 -6.96
N PRO A 368 -35.74 5.41 -8.01
CA PRO A 368 -36.18 5.50 -9.39
C PRO A 368 -37.24 4.43 -9.72
N SER A 369 -38.29 4.85 -10.41
CA SER A 369 -39.38 3.95 -10.82
C SER A 369 -38.90 2.84 -11.74
N GLY A 370 -39.37 1.62 -11.52
CA GLY A 370 -39.08 0.45 -12.36
C GLY A 370 -37.74 -0.23 -12.10
N VAL A 371 -36.88 0.34 -11.24
CA VAL A 371 -35.66 -0.34 -10.79
C VAL A 371 -36.02 -1.34 -9.70
N THR A 372 -35.67 -2.60 -9.93
CA THR A 372 -35.93 -3.72 -9.04
C THR A 372 -34.69 -4.10 -8.23
N ARG A 373 -33.50 -3.67 -8.66
CA ARG A 373 -32.24 -4.03 -8.00
C ARG A 373 -31.17 -2.98 -8.20
N PHE A 374 -30.43 -2.74 -7.13
CA PHE A 374 -29.16 -2.01 -7.16
C PHE A 374 -28.02 -2.94 -6.77
N ASP A 375 -26.92 -2.87 -7.51
CA ASP A 375 -25.65 -3.52 -7.19
C ASP A 375 -24.59 -2.44 -7.02
N ALA A 376 -23.81 -2.50 -5.92
CA ALA A 376 -22.71 -1.57 -5.70
C ALA A 376 -21.50 -1.92 -6.59
N VAL A 377 -20.97 -0.92 -7.30
CA VAL A 377 -19.78 -1.06 -8.16
C VAL A 377 -18.92 0.20 -8.04
N GLY A 378 -17.67 0.03 -7.64
CA GLY A 378 -16.75 1.14 -7.40
C GLY A 378 -17.34 2.14 -6.40
N SER A 379 -17.46 3.41 -6.82
CA SER A 379 -18.00 4.50 -6.00
C SER A 379 -19.50 4.74 -6.12
N GLY A 380 -20.24 3.90 -6.84
CA GLY A 380 -21.66 4.12 -7.12
C GLY A 380 -22.49 2.85 -7.23
N LEU A 381 -23.68 2.98 -7.82
CA LEU A 381 -24.67 1.90 -7.97
C LEU A 381 -25.04 1.67 -9.43
N LEU A 382 -25.08 0.40 -9.81
CA LEU A 382 -25.72 -0.06 -11.03
C LEU A 382 -27.16 -0.49 -10.73
N GLY A 383 -28.14 0.04 -11.46
CA GLY A 383 -29.54 -0.33 -11.34
C GLY A 383 -30.04 -1.16 -12.53
N ARG A 384 -30.85 -2.17 -12.24
CA ARG A 384 -31.55 -3.01 -13.22
C ARG A 384 -33.04 -2.71 -13.22
N PHE A 385 -33.62 -2.62 -14.41
CA PHE A 385 -35.06 -2.39 -14.57
C PHE A 385 -35.80 -3.71 -14.77
N GLY A 386 -36.90 -3.92 -14.03
CA GLY A 386 -37.71 -5.13 -14.14
C GLY A 386 -36.88 -6.42 -14.08
N ASP A 387 -37.05 -7.28 -15.10
CA ASP A 387 -36.34 -8.55 -15.26
C ASP A 387 -35.17 -8.46 -16.27
N GLU A 388 -34.67 -7.26 -16.58
CA GLU A 388 -33.54 -7.11 -17.49
C GLU A 388 -32.27 -7.81 -16.92
N PRO A 389 -31.55 -8.61 -17.74
CA PRO A 389 -30.39 -9.37 -17.27
C PRO A 389 -29.16 -8.49 -17.01
N SER A 390 -29.14 -7.26 -17.51
CA SER A 390 -27.98 -6.37 -17.46
C SER A 390 -28.38 -4.96 -16.97
N PRO A 391 -27.50 -4.27 -16.21
CA PRO A 391 -27.82 -2.98 -15.64
C PRO A 391 -27.85 -1.88 -16.70
N ARG A 392 -28.74 -0.90 -16.49
CA ARG A 392 -28.93 0.26 -17.37
C ARG A 392 -28.91 1.60 -16.65
N LEU A 393 -28.96 1.59 -15.33
CA LEU A 393 -28.85 2.80 -14.52
C LEU A 393 -27.46 2.83 -13.88
N TRP A 394 -26.81 3.99 -13.90
CA TRP A 394 -25.68 4.32 -13.04
C TRP A 394 -26.08 5.47 -12.10
N TRP A 395 -25.72 5.37 -10.82
CA TRP A 395 -25.91 6.44 -9.85
C TRP A 395 -24.64 6.65 -9.03
N ASP A 396 -24.12 7.88 -9.00
CA ASP A 396 -22.85 8.24 -8.33
C ASP A 396 -23.01 8.71 -6.87
N GLY A 397 -24.21 8.54 -6.29
CA GLY A 397 -24.57 9.09 -4.98
C GLY A 397 -25.27 10.46 -5.04
N ARG A 398 -25.25 11.13 -6.20
CA ARG A 398 -25.89 12.45 -6.40
C ARG A 398 -26.72 12.50 -7.68
N THR A 399 -26.15 12.02 -8.78
CA THR A 399 -26.73 12.09 -10.12
C THR A 399 -26.96 10.69 -10.66
N ALA A 400 -28.09 10.50 -11.34
CA ALA A 400 -28.50 9.24 -11.93
C ALA A 400 -28.50 9.35 -13.46
N TYR A 401 -28.02 8.30 -14.13
CA TYR A 401 -27.92 8.22 -15.59
C TYR A 401 -28.48 6.89 -16.07
N THR A 402 -29.50 6.94 -16.92
CA THR A 402 -30.09 5.75 -17.53
C THR A 402 -29.71 5.67 -19.00
N VAL A 403 -29.10 4.56 -19.41
CA VAL A 403 -28.75 4.33 -20.82
C VAL A 403 -29.96 3.84 -21.61
N PRO A 404 -29.99 4.06 -22.94
CA PRO A 404 -31.10 3.65 -23.81
C PRO A 404 -31.39 2.14 -23.75
N ALA A 405 -32.61 1.75 -24.14
CA ALA A 405 -32.99 0.35 -24.27
C ALA A 405 -32.15 -0.35 -25.35
N GLY A 406 -31.76 -1.61 -25.10
CA GLY A 406 -30.87 -2.39 -25.98
C GLY A 406 -29.37 -2.17 -25.75
N MET A 407 -29.01 -1.28 -24.82
CA MET A 407 -27.65 -1.12 -24.31
C MET A 407 -27.59 -1.55 -22.84
N ALA A 408 -26.44 -2.07 -22.45
CA ALA A 408 -26.15 -2.45 -21.07
C ALA A 408 -24.86 -1.77 -20.61
N ILE A 409 -24.80 -1.39 -19.33
CA ILE A 409 -23.55 -0.96 -18.71
C ILE A 409 -22.74 -2.22 -18.39
N ASP A 410 -21.50 -2.29 -18.86
CA ASP A 410 -20.58 -3.37 -18.49
C ASP A 410 -20.14 -3.18 -17.03
N ASN A 411 -20.49 -4.14 -16.18
CA ASN A 411 -20.18 -4.11 -14.75
C ASN A 411 -18.68 -4.27 -14.45
N GLY A 412 -17.89 -4.83 -15.36
CA GLY A 412 -16.44 -4.97 -15.22
C GLY A 412 -15.66 -3.68 -15.51
N HIS A 413 -16.29 -2.70 -16.17
CA HIS A 413 -15.63 -1.50 -16.69
C HIS A 413 -16.41 -0.23 -16.37
N VAL A 414 -16.60 0.01 -15.07
CA VAL A 414 -17.22 1.22 -14.53
C VAL A 414 -16.13 2.13 -13.97
N THR A 415 -15.78 3.20 -14.71
CA THR A 415 -14.69 4.11 -14.32
C THR A 415 -15.11 5.56 -14.52
N PRO A 416 -16.00 6.08 -13.65
CA PRO A 416 -16.58 7.42 -13.80
C PRO A 416 -15.50 8.49 -14.01
N PRO A 417 -15.71 9.47 -14.91
CA PRO A 417 -16.95 9.77 -15.63
C PRO A 417 -17.24 8.89 -16.86
N LEU A 418 -16.42 7.87 -17.14
CA LEU A 418 -16.58 6.98 -18.28
C LEU A 418 -17.27 5.67 -17.90
N LEU A 419 -18.22 5.27 -18.74
CA LEU A 419 -18.89 3.97 -18.65
C LEU A 419 -18.68 3.23 -19.97
N LEU A 420 -18.37 1.94 -19.87
CA LEU A 420 -18.40 1.06 -21.02
C LEU A 420 -19.83 0.53 -21.22
N LEU A 421 -20.37 0.70 -22.43
CA LEU A 421 -21.67 0.17 -22.81
C LEU A 421 -21.50 -0.96 -23.81
N TRP A 422 -22.23 -2.04 -23.60
CA TRP A 422 -22.41 -3.12 -24.55
C TRP A 422 -23.68 -2.90 -25.37
N GLU A 423 -23.54 -2.74 -26.69
CA GLU A 423 -24.67 -2.69 -27.62
C GLU A 423 -25.00 -4.10 -28.11
N GLN A 424 -26.01 -4.72 -27.49
CA GLN A 424 -26.31 -6.14 -27.66
C GLN A 424 -26.61 -6.52 -29.11
N ALA A 425 -27.36 -5.68 -29.83
CA ALA A 425 -27.76 -5.95 -31.21
C ALA A 425 -26.59 -5.93 -32.21
N ALA A 426 -25.60 -5.07 -31.96
CA ALA A 426 -24.45 -4.90 -32.85
C ALA A 426 -23.24 -5.74 -32.43
N GLY A 427 -23.22 -6.24 -31.20
CA GLY A 427 -22.10 -7.02 -30.67
C GLY A 427 -20.81 -6.19 -30.53
N VAL A 428 -20.94 -4.90 -30.18
CA VAL A 428 -19.82 -3.98 -30.04
C VAL A 428 -19.87 -3.20 -28.72
N ASN A 429 -18.70 -2.76 -28.27
CA ASN A 429 -18.57 -1.85 -27.15
C ASN A 429 -18.63 -0.39 -27.59
N ARG A 430 -19.17 0.45 -26.71
CA ARG A 430 -19.25 1.90 -26.87
C ARG A 430 -18.82 2.59 -25.60
N LEU A 431 -18.12 3.71 -25.73
CA LEU A 431 -17.75 4.55 -24.60
C LEU A 431 -18.85 5.58 -24.34
N TYR A 432 -19.33 5.69 -23.11
CA TYR A 432 -20.30 6.69 -22.70
C TYR A 432 -19.67 7.63 -21.67
N ASN A 433 -19.83 8.94 -21.90
CA ASN A 433 -19.32 9.95 -20.97
C ASN A 433 -20.50 10.55 -20.18
N LEU A 434 -20.49 10.34 -18.86
CA LEU A 434 -21.52 10.80 -17.93
C LEU A 434 -21.65 12.33 -17.93
N ALA A 435 -20.54 13.06 -17.90
CA ALA A 435 -20.52 14.52 -17.92
C ALA A 435 -21.10 15.11 -19.22
N ARG A 436 -21.02 14.36 -20.33
CA ARG A 436 -21.60 14.76 -21.63
C ARG A 436 -22.99 14.17 -21.88
N GLY A 437 -23.44 13.21 -21.08
CA GLY A 437 -24.73 12.54 -21.23
C GLY A 437 -24.91 11.79 -22.55
N ARG A 438 -23.83 11.33 -23.20
CA ARG A 438 -23.90 10.66 -24.50
C ARG A 438 -22.75 9.68 -24.77
N ILE A 439 -22.98 8.81 -25.74
CA ILE A 439 -21.93 7.97 -26.35
C ILE A 439 -20.93 8.88 -27.07
N VAL A 440 -19.65 8.57 -26.92
CA VAL A 440 -18.54 9.27 -27.54
C VAL A 440 -17.68 8.31 -28.35
N GLY A 441 -17.08 8.82 -29.43
CA GLY A 441 -16.17 8.06 -30.29
C GLY A 441 -16.83 6.94 -31.10
N ARG A 442 -15.99 6.12 -31.72
CA ARG A 442 -16.41 4.99 -32.56
C ARG A 442 -16.51 3.69 -31.74
N PRO A 443 -17.36 2.72 -32.15
CA PRO A 443 -17.43 1.42 -31.47
C PRO A 443 -16.11 0.64 -31.56
N PHE A 444 -15.89 -0.31 -30.66
CA PHE A 444 -14.68 -1.14 -30.60
C PHE A 444 -14.97 -2.54 -30.03
N ASP A 445 -14.02 -3.46 -30.20
CA ASP A 445 -14.23 -4.89 -29.94
C ASP A 445 -14.02 -5.24 -28.47
N GLY A 446 -13.09 -4.57 -27.80
CA GLY A 446 -12.81 -4.81 -26.39
C GLY A 446 -11.94 -3.75 -25.73
N VAL A 447 -11.85 -3.81 -24.41
CA VAL A 447 -11.06 -2.91 -23.56
C VAL A 447 -9.84 -3.66 -23.03
N VAL A 448 -8.67 -3.00 -23.07
CA VAL A 448 -7.45 -3.47 -22.42
C VAL A 448 -7.24 -2.75 -21.09
N ARG A 449 -7.51 -1.44 -21.05
CA ARG A 449 -7.41 -0.61 -19.86
C ARG A 449 -8.36 0.59 -19.99
N MET A 450 -8.97 1.00 -18.89
CA MET A 450 -9.78 2.22 -18.82
C MET A 450 -9.48 2.95 -17.51
N ASP A 451 -9.36 4.27 -17.58
CA ASP A 451 -9.32 5.18 -16.43
C ASP A 451 -10.40 6.27 -16.62
N ALA A 452 -10.43 7.28 -15.75
CA ALA A 452 -11.42 8.36 -15.80
C ALA A 452 -11.29 9.25 -17.07
N ASP A 453 -10.13 9.27 -17.71
CA ASP A 453 -9.80 10.21 -18.78
C ASP A 453 -9.68 9.54 -20.17
N ARG A 454 -9.44 8.23 -20.21
CA ARG A 454 -9.15 7.50 -21.46
C ARG A 454 -9.45 6.01 -21.37
N VAL A 455 -9.60 5.41 -22.56
CA VAL A 455 -9.69 3.97 -22.77
C VAL A 455 -8.64 3.52 -23.78
N VAL A 456 -7.89 2.47 -23.43
CA VAL A 456 -7.08 1.69 -24.36
C VAL A 456 -7.93 0.54 -24.85
N PHE A 457 -8.27 0.57 -26.15
CA PHE A 457 -9.23 -0.34 -26.76
C PHE A 457 -8.57 -1.20 -27.85
N ARG A 458 -9.24 -2.30 -28.21
CA ARG A 458 -8.91 -3.12 -29.36
C ARG A 458 -9.95 -2.92 -30.46
N ARG A 459 -9.48 -2.68 -31.69
CA ARG A 459 -10.29 -2.67 -32.90
C ARG A 459 -9.51 -3.39 -34.00
N ASP A 460 -10.11 -4.41 -34.60
CA ASP A 460 -9.50 -5.22 -35.67
C ASP A 460 -8.14 -5.85 -35.25
N GLY A 461 -8.05 -6.29 -34.00
CA GLY A 461 -6.83 -6.93 -33.45
C GLY A 461 -5.67 -5.96 -33.12
N ARG A 462 -5.85 -4.65 -33.31
CA ARG A 462 -4.84 -3.62 -32.99
C ARG A 462 -5.30 -2.74 -31.83
N LEU A 463 -4.33 -2.16 -31.12
CA LEU A 463 -4.59 -1.28 -29.98
C LEU A 463 -4.63 0.18 -30.40
N GLY A 464 -5.65 0.88 -29.90
CA GLY A 464 -5.81 2.33 -29.99
C GLY A 464 -6.12 2.93 -28.62
N MET A 465 -6.10 4.27 -28.54
CA MET A 465 -6.47 5.00 -27.34
C MET A 465 -7.50 6.07 -27.70
N MET A 466 -8.59 6.10 -26.94
CA MET A 466 -9.65 7.10 -27.06
C MET A 466 -9.76 7.88 -25.76
N LEU A 467 -9.96 9.19 -25.86
CA LEU A 467 -10.17 10.05 -24.70
C LEU A 467 -11.64 10.13 -24.30
N ALA A 468 -11.89 10.67 -23.12
CA ALA A 468 -13.22 10.90 -22.59
C ALA A 468 -14.15 11.72 -23.52
N ASP A 469 -13.59 12.52 -24.43
CA ASP A 469 -14.35 13.28 -25.40
C ASP A 469 -14.73 12.51 -26.68
N GLY A 470 -14.20 11.30 -26.85
CA GLY A 470 -14.38 10.43 -28.01
C GLY A 470 -13.32 10.60 -29.11
N SER A 471 -12.37 11.52 -28.95
CA SER A 471 -11.24 11.62 -29.87
C SER A 471 -10.31 10.42 -29.72
N GLU A 472 -9.73 9.97 -30.83
CA GLU A 472 -8.78 8.85 -30.88
C GLU A 472 -7.38 9.39 -31.20
N PRO A 473 -6.66 10.02 -30.24
CA PRO A 473 -5.33 10.57 -30.49
C PRO A 473 -4.30 9.50 -30.88
N VAL A 474 -4.52 8.25 -30.46
CA VAL A 474 -3.74 7.10 -30.91
C VAL A 474 -4.68 6.17 -31.69
N PRO A 475 -4.58 6.14 -33.03
CA PRO A 475 -5.42 5.25 -33.84
C PRO A 475 -5.08 3.78 -33.58
N PRO A 476 -5.99 2.83 -33.88
CA PRO A 476 -5.81 1.40 -33.62
C PRO A 476 -4.79 0.77 -34.58
N THR A 477 -3.52 1.10 -34.39
CA THR A 477 -2.37 0.65 -35.19
C THR A 477 -1.24 0.10 -34.34
N SER A 478 -1.29 0.33 -33.03
CA SER A 478 -0.25 -0.08 -32.09
C SER A 478 -0.39 -1.56 -31.72
N THR A 479 0.75 -2.18 -31.45
CA THR A 479 0.84 -3.49 -30.80
C THR A 479 0.82 -3.35 -29.28
N ASP A 480 1.25 -2.20 -28.75
CA ASP A 480 1.29 -1.92 -27.32
C ASP A 480 1.00 -0.44 -27.02
N ILE A 481 0.28 -0.18 -25.92
CA ILE A 481 0.01 1.17 -25.41
C ILE A 481 0.10 1.12 -23.90
N LEU A 482 1.07 1.86 -23.35
CA LEU A 482 1.33 1.93 -21.92
C LEU A 482 1.18 3.38 -21.43
N PRO A 483 0.05 3.73 -20.79
CA PRO A 483 -0.05 4.97 -20.03
C PRO A 483 1.03 5.04 -18.97
N TRP A 484 1.71 6.17 -18.89
CA TRP A 484 2.80 6.43 -17.96
C TRP A 484 2.45 7.62 -17.08
N GLY A 485 1.94 7.33 -15.88
CA GLY A 485 1.29 8.34 -15.05
C GLY A 485 0.05 8.94 -15.73
N THR A 486 -0.30 10.16 -15.34
CA THR A 486 -1.51 10.85 -15.83
C THR A 486 -1.31 11.58 -17.16
N ASP A 487 -0.08 11.84 -17.59
CA ASP A 487 0.22 12.84 -18.63
C ASP A 487 1.20 12.36 -19.70
N ARG A 488 1.61 11.09 -19.68
CA ARG A 488 2.46 10.48 -20.72
C ARG A 488 1.87 9.16 -21.19
N THR A 489 2.17 8.82 -22.44
CA THR A 489 1.79 7.54 -23.02
C THR A 489 2.90 7.03 -23.91
N TRP A 490 3.36 5.81 -23.67
CA TRP A 490 4.22 5.07 -24.58
C TRP A 490 3.36 4.29 -25.57
N THR A 491 3.72 4.33 -26.85
CA THR A 491 3.11 3.52 -27.89
C THR A 491 4.19 2.75 -28.64
N ARG A 492 3.89 1.49 -28.97
CA ARG A 492 4.74 0.64 -29.78
C ARG A 492 3.95 0.08 -30.95
N ARG A 493 4.54 0.10 -32.15
CA ARG A 493 3.95 -0.50 -33.34
C ARG A 493 5.00 -1.17 -34.21
N SER A 494 4.61 -2.23 -34.90
CA SER A 494 5.45 -2.85 -35.93
C SER A 494 5.42 -2.03 -37.22
N LEU A 495 6.57 -1.87 -37.86
CA LEU A 495 6.73 -1.27 -39.17
C LEU A 495 6.91 -2.36 -40.24
N GLU A 496 6.75 -1.99 -41.51
CA GLU A 496 7.09 -2.85 -42.63
C GLU A 496 8.58 -3.22 -42.60
N GLY A 497 8.89 -4.51 -42.76
CA GLY A 497 10.27 -5.03 -42.67
C GLY A 497 10.66 -5.64 -41.32
N GLY A 498 9.76 -5.67 -40.34
CA GLY A 498 9.98 -6.33 -39.04
C GLY A 498 10.57 -5.43 -37.96
N ASP A 499 10.64 -4.12 -38.22
CA ASP A 499 11.11 -3.12 -37.26
C ASP A 499 9.99 -2.71 -36.30
N GLU A 500 10.35 -2.07 -35.19
CA GLU A 500 9.38 -1.47 -34.28
C GLU A 500 9.57 0.04 -34.23
N GLU A 501 8.48 0.79 -34.09
CA GLU A 501 8.51 2.20 -33.73
C GLU A 501 8.05 2.35 -32.29
N LEU A 502 8.85 3.04 -31.49
CA LEU A 502 8.51 3.49 -30.16
C LEU A 502 8.23 4.99 -30.20
N ALA A 503 7.11 5.42 -29.63
CA ALA A 503 6.82 6.83 -29.45
C ALA A 503 6.38 7.16 -28.02
N LEU A 504 6.81 8.32 -27.53
CA LEU A 504 6.37 8.93 -26.29
C LEU A 504 5.46 10.11 -26.63
N LEU A 505 4.27 10.11 -26.05
CA LEU A 505 3.28 11.17 -26.21
C LEU A 505 3.18 11.99 -24.92
N ASP A 506 3.00 13.30 -25.06
CA ASP A 506 2.67 14.20 -23.95
C ASP A 506 1.18 14.14 -23.57
N ALA A 507 0.77 14.98 -22.61
CA ALA A 507 -0.62 15.08 -22.15
C ALA A 507 -1.59 15.50 -23.26
N ASN A 508 -1.09 16.24 -24.25
CA ASN A 508 -1.83 16.71 -25.43
C ASN A 508 -1.67 15.75 -26.62
N HIS A 509 -1.09 14.58 -26.39
CA HIS A 509 -0.84 13.54 -27.38
C HIS A 509 0.09 13.96 -28.52
N GLN A 510 0.91 14.98 -28.29
CA GLN A 510 1.98 15.36 -29.19
C GLN A 510 3.17 14.42 -28.98
N VAL A 511 3.82 14.07 -30.08
CA VAL A 511 4.98 13.19 -30.08
C VAL A 511 6.18 13.95 -29.50
N LEU A 512 6.61 13.57 -28.29
CA LEU A 512 7.84 14.08 -27.67
C LEU A 512 9.08 13.33 -28.19
N LEU A 513 8.91 12.03 -28.39
CA LEU A 513 9.95 11.15 -28.89
C LEU A 513 9.33 10.20 -29.91
N ARG A 514 10.03 9.97 -31.01
CA ARG A 514 9.78 8.86 -31.93
C ARG A 514 11.11 8.24 -32.28
N ARG A 515 11.20 6.91 -32.16
CA ARG A 515 12.40 6.15 -32.51
C ARG A 515 12.05 4.88 -33.24
N ARG A 516 12.83 4.60 -34.28
CA ARG A 516 12.85 3.29 -34.93
C ARG A 516 13.81 2.37 -34.18
N LEU A 517 13.29 1.22 -33.75
CA LEU A 517 14.00 0.17 -33.03
C LEU A 517 14.14 -1.06 -33.92
N LEU A 518 15.31 -1.69 -33.86
CA LEU A 518 15.69 -2.77 -34.76
C LEU A 518 15.50 -4.18 -34.17
N PHE A 519 14.84 -4.32 -33.01
CA PHE A 519 14.63 -5.59 -32.32
C PHE A 519 13.26 -5.66 -31.62
N SER A 520 12.74 -6.87 -31.43
CA SER A 520 11.58 -7.17 -30.58
C SER A 520 12.00 -7.44 -29.14
N GLY A 521 11.09 -7.18 -28.19
CA GLY A 521 11.33 -7.44 -26.75
C GLY A 521 11.73 -6.21 -25.93
N VAL A 522 11.35 -5.01 -26.38
CA VAL A 522 11.41 -3.80 -25.53
C VAL A 522 10.50 -4.03 -24.33
N GLU A 523 11.11 -4.38 -23.21
CA GLU A 523 10.44 -4.29 -21.93
C GLU A 523 10.51 -2.82 -21.51
N LEU A 524 9.40 -2.10 -21.63
CA LEU A 524 9.21 -0.82 -20.96
C LEU A 524 9.09 -1.12 -19.45
N GLN A 525 10.22 -1.42 -18.83
CA GLN A 525 10.28 -1.48 -17.39
C GLN A 525 10.26 -0.04 -16.90
N SER A 526 9.17 0.34 -16.24
CA SER A 526 9.20 1.47 -15.32
C SER A 526 10.22 1.11 -14.25
N THR A 527 11.44 1.61 -14.38
CA THR A 527 12.56 1.27 -13.48
C THR A 527 12.43 1.91 -12.11
N TRP A 528 11.32 2.62 -11.89
CA TRP A 528 11.09 3.33 -10.67
C TRP A 528 9.63 3.25 -10.23
N GLN A 529 9.40 2.44 -9.19
CA GLN A 529 8.30 2.53 -8.24
C GLN A 529 8.93 2.57 -6.84
N GLY A 530 9.42 3.75 -6.43
CA GLY A 530 9.67 4.03 -5.01
C GLY A 530 8.47 4.77 -4.41
N ASP A 531 8.44 4.92 -3.09
CA ASP A 531 7.32 5.48 -2.28
C ASP A 531 6.82 6.90 -2.66
N VAL A 532 7.34 7.57 -3.71
CA VAL A 532 6.97 8.95 -4.10
C VAL A 532 6.99 9.19 -5.62
N GLU A 533 5.85 9.04 -6.32
CA GLU A 533 5.60 9.18 -7.79
C GLU A 533 6.22 10.38 -8.56
N SER A 534 6.95 11.27 -7.90
CA SER A 534 7.31 12.60 -8.39
C SER A 534 8.19 12.64 -9.65
N GLN A 535 9.03 11.63 -9.96
CA GLN A 535 9.94 11.70 -11.11
C GLN A 535 10.23 10.31 -11.73
N PRO A 536 9.24 9.70 -12.40
CA PRO A 536 9.44 8.39 -13.00
C PRO A 536 10.44 8.49 -14.14
N LEU A 537 11.26 7.45 -14.29
CA LEU A 537 12.19 7.26 -15.40
C LEU A 537 11.81 6.01 -16.19
N THR A 538 12.09 6.05 -17.49
CA THR A 538 11.90 4.88 -18.36
C THR A 538 13.27 4.29 -18.69
N GLN A 539 13.47 3.00 -18.41
CA GLN A 539 14.61 2.28 -18.95
C GLN A 539 14.25 1.79 -20.35
N LEU A 540 15.07 2.14 -21.33
CA LEU A 540 14.96 1.69 -22.71
C LEU A 540 16.12 0.77 -23.04
N ASN A 541 15.82 -0.48 -23.35
CA ASN A 541 16.78 -1.44 -23.87
C ASN A 541 16.78 -1.36 -25.41
N LEU A 542 17.91 -0.97 -26.00
CA LEU A 542 18.06 -0.86 -27.46
C LEU A 542 18.62 -2.14 -28.10
N GLY A 543 18.95 -3.15 -27.30
CA GLY A 543 19.50 -4.42 -27.77
C GLY A 543 20.96 -4.32 -28.22
N THR A 544 21.38 -5.31 -29.02
CA THR A 544 22.76 -5.46 -29.50
C THR A 544 22.93 -4.85 -30.90
N MET A 545 23.82 -3.88 -31.04
CA MET A 545 24.19 -3.21 -32.29
C MET A 545 25.52 -3.74 -32.82
N ARG A 546 25.63 -3.91 -34.13
CA ARG A 546 26.84 -4.45 -34.78
C ARG A 546 27.60 -3.36 -35.52
N PHE A 547 28.91 -3.32 -35.31
CA PHE A 547 29.84 -2.43 -36.00
C PHE A 547 31.06 -3.23 -36.51
N ALA A 548 31.89 -2.60 -37.33
CA ALA A 548 33.08 -3.23 -37.91
C ALA A 548 34.08 -3.77 -36.87
N ASP A 549 34.09 -3.17 -35.67
CA ASP A 549 34.96 -3.53 -34.55
C ASP A 549 34.29 -4.44 -33.50
N GLY A 550 33.00 -4.78 -33.66
CA GLY A 550 32.32 -5.77 -32.84
C GLY A 550 30.87 -5.44 -32.48
N GLU A 551 30.31 -6.22 -31.55
CA GLU A 551 28.95 -6.05 -31.03
C GLU A 551 28.93 -5.20 -29.76
N TYR A 552 28.01 -4.25 -29.70
CA TYR A 552 27.79 -3.35 -28.57
C TYR A 552 26.36 -3.53 -28.07
N PHE A 553 26.14 -3.55 -26.76
CA PHE A 553 24.80 -3.60 -26.18
C PHE A 553 24.51 -2.30 -25.44
N VAL A 554 23.34 -1.70 -25.69
CA VAL A 554 23.01 -0.35 -25.22
C VAL A 554 21.71 -0.32 -24.42
N GLN A 555 21.79 0.26 -23.23
CA GLN A 555 20.65 0.60 -22.39
C GLN A 555 20.67 2.10 -22.08
N GLN A 556 19.49 2.70 -21.98
CA GLN A 556 19.33 4.12 -21.72
C GLN A 556 18.28 4.36 -20.65
N TRP A 557 18.43 5.45 -19.89
CA TRP A 557 17.42 5.95 -18.99
C TRP A 557 16.94 7.29 -19.52
N LEU A 558 15.63 7.37 -19.71
CA LEU A 558 14.96 8.52 -20.29
C LEU A 558 14.15 9.24 -19.22
N ASP A 559 14.19 10.57 -19.28
CA ASP A 559 13.33 11.42 -18.48
C ASP A 559 11.87 11.41 -18.99
N ARG A 560 11.01 12.18 -18.31
CA ARG A 560 9.59 12.31 -18.66
C ARG A 560 9.34 12.89 -20.05
N ASN A 561 10.34 13.51 -20.68
CA ASN A 561 10.25 14.09 -22.02
C ASN A 561 10.96 13.25 -23.09
N GLY A 562 11.46 12.06 -22.73
CA GLY A 562 12.18 11.18 -23.64
C GLY A 562 13.64 11.59 -23.89
N GLN A 563 14.17 12.54 -23.11
CA GLN A 563 15.58 12.92 -23.17
C GLN A 563 16.44 11.84 -22.53
N VAL A 564 17.55 11.49 -23.18
CA VAL A 564 18.51 10.53 -22.63
C VAL A 564 19.28 11.21 -21.49
N LEU A 565 19.08 10.74 -20.26
CA LEU A 565 19.82 11.20 -19.09
C LEU A 565 21.16 10.49 -18.97
N LEU A 566 21.16 9.17 -19.20
CA LEU A 566 22.36 8.35 -19.20
C LEU A 566 22.23 7.14 -20.15
N SER A 567 23.38 6.61 -20.53
CA SER A 567 23.51 5.38 -21.32
C SER A 567 24.53 4.44 -20.70
N ASP A 568 24.18 3.15 -20.58
CA ASP A 568 25.12 2.06 -20.32
C ASP A 568 25.42 1.36 -21.65
N ILE A 569 26.70 1.24 -21.97
CA ILE A 569 27.17 0.57 -23.17
C ILE A 569 28.11 -0.56 -22.77
N SER A 570 27.70 -1.79 -23.07
CA SER A 570 28.59 -2.94 -23.03
C SER A 570 29.38 -3.03 -24.33
N CYS A 571 30.69 -3.14 -24.21
CA CYS A 571 31.62 -3.08 -25.34
C CYS A 571 32.06 -4.48 -25.81
N PRO A 572 32.56 -4.61 -27.05
CA PRO A 572 32.98 -5.89 -27.62
C PRO A 572 34.00 -6.62 -26.73
N ALA A 573 33.80 -7.92 -26.53
CA ALA A 573 34.80 -8.80 -25.92
C ALA A 573 35.91 -9.14 -26.93
N LEU A 574 37.12 -9.48 -26.44
CA LEU A 574 38.16 -10.08 -27.28
C LEU A 574 37.75 -11.54 -27.58
N GLY A 575 37.19 -11.81 -28.77
CA GLY A 575 36.78 -13.13 -29.24
C GLY A 575 35.29 -13.24 -29.60
N ASN A 576 34.91 -14.29 -30.33
CA ASN A 576 33.56 -14.52 -30.90
C ASN A 576 32.46 -14.92 -29.87
N GLY A 577 32.59 -14.52 -28.60
CA GLY A 577 31.55 -14.77 -27.60
C GLY A 577 30.44 -13.72 -27.65
N PRO A 578 29.19 -14.04 -27.23
CA PRO A 578 28.17 -13.01 -27.04
C PRO A 578 28.69 -11.95 -26.05
N PRO A 579 28.26 -10.69 -26.14
CA PRO A 579 28.66 -9.63 -25.22
C PRO A 579 28.28 -10.03 -23.79
N SER A 580 29.20 -10.66 -23.06
CA SER A 580 28.99 -11.09 -21.69
C SER A 580 29.99 -10.39 -20.77
N LYS A 581 29.41 -9.54 -19.93
CA LYS A 581 29.83 -9.08 -18.59
C LYS A 581 31.30 -8.68 -18.41
N GLY A 582 31.51 -7.36 -18.24
CA GLY A 582 32.64 -6.82 -17.47
C GLY A 582 33.39 -5.65 -18.10
N LYS A 583 33.12 -5.30 -19.37
CA LYS A 583 33.75 -4.16 -20.04
C LYS A 583 32.71 -3.27 -20.70
N GLY A 584 32.61 -2.04 -20.23
CA GLY A 584 31.65 -1.09 -20.74
C GLY A 584 31.92 0.32 -20.24
N VAL A 585 30.98 1.20 -20.55
CA VAL A 585 31.04 2.59 -20.19
C VAL A 585 29.65 3.07 -19.81
N LEU A 586 29.58 3.80 -18.69
CA LEU A 586 28.44 4.62 -18.32
C LEU A 586 28.72 6.06 -18.75
N LEU A 587 27.76 6.63 -19.47
CA LEU A 587 27.80 8.00 -19.96
C LEU A 587 26.59 8.76 -19.45
N GLY A 588 26.80 9.97 -18.97
CA GLY A 588 25.74 10.92 -18.68
C GLY A 588 26.18 12.34 -18.99
N ARG A 589 25.53 13.33 -18.36
CA ARG A 589 25.73 14.74 -18.69
C ARG A 589 27.11 15.26 -18.27
N GLY A 590 28.05 15.29 -19.21
CA GLY A 590 29.40 15.86 -19.01
C GLY A 590 30.35 14.95 -18.24
N TRP A 591 30.01 13.67 -18.06
CA TRP A 591 30.85 12.70 -17.36
C TRP A 591 30.87 11.36 -18.09
N ARG A 592 31.93 10.60 -17.82
CA ARG A 592 32.18 9.27 -18.36
C ARG A 592 32.83 8.42 -17.29
N VAL A 593 32.29 7.23 -17.05
CA VAL A 593 32.92 6.21 -16.22
C VAL A 593 33.13 4.97 -17.07
N ASP A 594 34.37 4.54 -17.20
CA ASP A 594 34.73 3.27 -17.83
C ASP A 594 34.84 2.19 -16.76
N SER A 595 34.28 1.00 -17.00
CA SER A 595 34.41 -0.11 -16.06
C SER A 595 35.87 -0.58 -15.92
N VAL A 596 36.70 -0.32 -16.93
CA VAL A 596 38.16 -0.54 -16.91
C VAL A 596 38.88 0.74 -17.35
N PRO A 597 39.22 1.66 -16.43
CA PRO A 597 39.82 2.95 -16.78
C PRO A 597 41.15 2.86 -17.53
N THR A 598 41.92 1.79 -17.28
CA THR A 598 43.20 1.53 -17.97
C THR A 598 43.05 1.04 -19.41
N ARG A 599 41.84 0.64 -19.81
CA ARG A 599 41.49 0.17 -21.16
C ARG A 599 40.10 0.69 -21.53
N PRO A 600 39.96 2.02 -21.72
CA PRO A 600 38.66 2.64 -21.95
C PRO A 600 38.05 2.15 -23.25
N CYS A 601 36.72 2.03 -23.25
CA CYS A 601 36.00 1.56 -24.42
C CYS A 601 35.99 2.61 -25.53
N LYS A 602 36.46 2.27 -26.73
CA LYS A 602 36.39 3.17 -27.89
C LYS A 602 35.02 3.05 -28.53
N LEU A 603 34.19 4.07 -28.39
CA LEU A 603 32.85 4.07 -28.98
C LEU A 603 32.90 4.42 -30.47
N PRO A 604 32.24 3.64 -31.36
CA PRO A 604 32.13 3.98 -32.77
C PRO A 604 31.44 5.34 -32.96
N ARG A 605 31.93 6.15 -33.90
CA ARG A 605 31.31 7.46 -34.20
C ARG A 605 29.84 7.33 -34.61
N ALA A 606 29.50 6.26 -35.32
CA ALA A 606 28.14 5.96 -35.74
C ALA A 606 27.18 5.67 -34.57
N LEU A 607 27.69 5.33 -33.39
CA LEU A 607 26.89 5.09 -32.19
C LEU A 607 26.49 6.41 -31.48
N LEU A 608 27.28 7.49 -31.63
CA LEU A 608 27.05 8.75 -30.92
C LEU A 608 25.66 9.37 -31.15
N PRO A 609 25.08 9.38 -32.37
CA PRO A 609 23.72 9.87 -32.58
C PRO A 609 22.66 9.07 -31.80
N VAL A 610 22.82 7.75 -31.69
CA VAL A 610 21.92 6.88 -30.93
C VAL A 610 21.99 7.18 -29.44
N LEU A 611 23.19 7.45 -28.92
CA LEU A 611 23.40 7.84 -27.51
C LEU A 611 22.78 9.20 -27.17
N ALA A 612 22.69 10.10 -28.16
CA ALA A 612 21.96 11.36 -28.06
C ALA A 612 20.44 11.20 -28.29
N GLY A 613 19.96 9.98 -28.54
CA GLY A 613 18.56 9.66 -28.70
C GLY A 613 18.03 9.63 -30.13
N GLY A 614 18.92 9.52 -31.12
CA GLY A 614 18.57 9.30 -32.52
C GLY A 614 18.18 7.85 -32.85
N ASP A 615 17.83 7.62 -34.12
CA ASP A 615 17.40 6.32 -34.64
C ASP A 615 18.54 5.31 -34.76
N VAL A 616 18.20 4.03 -34.63
CA VAL A 616 19.10 2.93 -34.97
C VAL A 616 18.95 2.65 -36.48
N THR A 617 20.06 2.64 -37.21
CA THR A 617 20.07 2.50 -38.68
C THR A 617 20.33 1.07 -39.13
N ASP A 618 19.85 0.68 -40.32
CA ASP A 618 20.10 -0.66 -40.90
C ASP A 618 21.58 -1.04 -41.01
N ALA A 619 22.48 -0.05 -41.15
CA ALA A 619 23.93 -0.27 -41.13
C ALA A 619 24.46 -0.89 -39.82
N MET A 620 23.66 -0.87 -38.75
CA MET A 620 23.98 -1.45 -37.44
C MET A 620 23.46 -2.90 -37.30
N ARG A 621 22.84 -3.47 -38.34
CA ARG A 621 22.37 -4.87 -38.43
C ARG A 621 23.27 -5.77 -39.27
N VAL A 622 23.78 -5.24 -40.38
CA VAL A 622 24.33 -6.02 -41.50
C VAL A 622 25.86 -5.95 -41.50
N ARG A 623 26.51 -7.07 -41.84
CA ARG A 623 27.96 -7.13 -42.12
C ARG A 623 28.31 -6.43 -43.41
#